data_AF-A0A2P8I109-F1
#
_entry.id   AF-A0A2P8I109-F1
#
_cell.length_a   1.000
_cell.length_b   1.000
_cell.length_c   1.000
_cell.angle_alpha   90.00
_cell.angle_beta   90.00
_cell.angle_gamma   90.00
#
_symmetry.space_group_name_H-M   'P 1'
#
loop_
_entity.id
_entity.type
_entity.pdbx_description
1 polymer ?
#
loop_
_entity_poly.entity_id
_entity_poly.type
_entity_poly.pdbx_seq_one_letter_code
_entity_poly.pdbx_strand_id
1 'polypeptide(L)' 'MSYDDGVTWRRAPVKPEHGRWKATVDHPAGAAFVSPRSSVTDLDGNSQRQTITRAYALG' A
#
# COMPACT_ATOMS: atom_id res chain seq x y z
N MET A 1 1.23 -3.66 1.80
CA MET A 1 2.60 -3.15 1.58
C MET A 1 3.55 -4.30 1.38
N SER A 2 4.50 -4.14 0.45
CA SER A 2 5.59 -5.08 0.20
C SER A 2 6.93 -4.34 0.26
N TYR A 3 7.96 -5.05 0.70
CA TYR A 3 9.37 -4.62 0.73
C TYR A 3 10.27 -5.50 -0.14
N ASP A 4 9.67 -6.46 -0.85
CA ASP A 4 10.30 -7.48 -1.68
C ASP A 4 9.67 -7.48 -3.08
N ASP A 5 9.38 -6.29 -3.61
CA ASP A 5 8.84 -6.06 -4.96
C ASP A 5 7.54 -6.83 -5.28
N GLY A 6 6.72 -7.09 -4.26
CA GLY A 6 5.41 -7.71 -4.39
C GLY A 6 5.38 -9.22 -4.19
N VAL A 7 6.48 -9.84 -3.77
CA VAL A 7 6.53 -11.27 -3.43
C VAL A 7 5.68 -11.55 -2.19
N THR A 8 5.81 -10.75 -1.13
CA THR A 8 4.98 -10.86 0.08
C THR A 8 4.23 -9.56 0.39
N TRP A 9 3.01 -9.69 0.90
CA TRP A 9 2.12 -8.56 1.18
C TRP A 9 1.73 -8.52 2.65
N ARG A 10 2.07 -7.42 3.32
CA ARG A 10 1.66 -7.10 4.69
C ARG A 10 0.48 -6.13 4.68
N ARG A 11 -0.53 -6.34 5.53
CA ARG A 11 -1.61 -5.35 5.70
C ARG A 11 -1.06 -4.12 6.42
N ALA A 12 -1.42 -2.94 5.93
CA ALA A 12 -1.11 -1.67 6.57
C ALA A 12 -2.39 -1.10 7.19
N PRO A 13 -2.36 -0.57 8.42
CA PRO A 13 -3.48 0.19 8.96
C PRO A 13 -3.85 1.33 8.02
N VAL A 14 -5.11 1.39 7.61
CA VAL A 14 -5.67 2.44 6.77
C VAL A 14 -6.73 3.21 7.52
N LYS A 15 -6.71 4.54 7.38
CA LYS A 15 -7.74 5.43 7.93
C LYS A 15 -8.28 6.35 6.83
N PRO A 16 -9.61 6.55 6.77
CA PRO A 16 -10.17 7.56 5.90
C PRO A 16 -9.83 8.96 6.45
N GLU A 17 -9.39 9.85 5.57
CA GLU A 17 -9.10 11.26 5.88
C GLU A 17 -9.64 12.14 4.73
N HIS A 18 -10.74 12.86 4.96
CA HIS A 18 -11.32 13.85 4.03
C HIS A 18 -11.39 13.39 2.55
N GLY A 19 -12.07 12.28 2.29
CA GLY A 19 -12.20 11.73 0.92
C GLY A 19 -10.94 11.06 0.38
N ARG A 20 -9.91 10.90 1.21
CA ARG A 20 -8.68 10.16 0.91
C ARG A 20 -8.53 8.99 1.90
N TRP A 21 -7.60 8.10 1.59
CA TRP A 21 -7.18 7.03 2.49
C TRP A 21 -5.70 7.21 2.82
N LYS A 22 -5.38 7.13 4.11
CA LYS A 22 -4.00 7.20 4.60
C LYS A 22 -3.60 5.85 5.17
N ALA A 23 -2.48 5.31 4.69
CA ALA A 23 -1.87 4.10 5.22
C ALA A 23 -0.68 4.44 6.12
N THR A 24 -0.60 3.83 7.30
CA THR A 24 0.58 3.89 8.16
C THR A 24 1.39 2.60 7.98
N VAL A 25 2.71 2.73 7.83
CA VAL A 25 3.59 1.60 7.52
C VAL A 25 4.86 1.68 8.34
N ASP A 26 5.20 0.58 9.00
CA ASP A 26 6.49 0.38 9.64
C ASP A 26 7.43 -0.35 8.68
N HIS A 27 8.55 0.28 8.38
CA HIS A 27 9.55 -0.24 7.47
C HIS A 27 10.61 -1.04 8.25
N PRO A 28 10.84 -2.32 7.91
CA PRO A 28 11.94 -3.06 8.52
C PRO A 28 13.28 -2.46 8.09
N ALA A 29 14.25 -2.44 9.00
CA ALA A 29 15.61 -1.99 8.69
C ALA A 29 16.19 -2.82 7.53
N GLY A 30 16.82 -2.15 6.56
CA GLY A 30 17.44 -2.78 5.39
C GLY A 30 16.51 -3.03 4.20
N ALA A 31 15.23 -2.63 4.26
CA ALA A 31 14.39 -2.57 3.06
C ALA A 31 14.89 -1.44 2.13
N ALA A 32 14.97 -1.70 0.83
CA ALA A 32 15.46 -0.72 -0.16
C ALA A 32 14.32 0.02 -0.88
N PHE A 33 13.15 -0.60 -1.00
CA PHE A 33 11.99 -0.03 -1.70
C PHE A 33 10.69 -0.42 -1.04
N VAL A 34 9.66 0.38 -1.31
CA VAL A 34 8.29 0.13 -0.87
C VAL A 34 7.37 -0.02 -2.06
N SER A 35 6.59 -1.09 -2.08
CA SER A 35 5.57 -1.38 -3.09
C SER A 35 4.17 -1.43 -2.47
N PRO A 36 3.30 -0.43 -2.70
CA PRO A 36 1.92 -0.46 -2.25
C PRO A 36 1.00 -1.26 -3.19
N ARG A 37 -0.02 -1.88 -2.58
CA ARG A 37 -1.19 -2.44 -3.27
C ARG A 37 -2.44 -2.01 -2.53
N SER A 38 -3.41 -1.49 -3.26
CA SER A 38 -4.70 -1.03 -2.75
C SER A 38 -5.85 -1.75 -3.46
N SER A 39 -6.96 -1.90 -2.75
CA SER A 39 -8.25 -2.34 -3.30
C SER A 39 -9.33 -1.48 -2.68
N VAL A 40 -10.18 -0.88 -3.51
CA VAL A 40 -11.32 -0.07 -3.08
C VAL A 40 -12.56 -0.65 -3.74
N THR A 41 -13.65 -0.77 -2.97
CA THR A 41 -14.98 -1.09 -3.46
C THR A 41 -15.91 0.03 -3.02
N ASP A 42 -16.69 0.61 -3.94
CA ASP A 42 -17.70 1.61 -3.61
C ASP A 42 -19.06 0.98 -3.28
N LEU A 43 -20.04 1.81 -2.91
CA LEU A 43 -21.39 1.36 -2.54
C LEU A 43 -22.19 0.79 -3.72
N ASP A 44 -21.83 1.18 -4.95
CA ASP A 44 -22.46 0.71 -6.18
C ASP A 44 -21.83 -0.61 -6.68
N GLY A 45 -20.84 -1.14 -5.94
CA GLY A 45 -20.16 -2.40 -6.24
C GLY A 45 -18.99 -2.26 -7.22
N ASN A 46 -18.64 -1.05 -7.65
CA ASN A 46 -17.45 -0.86 -8.48
C ASN A 46 -16.20 -1.14 -7.65
N SER A 47 -15.22 -1.81 -8.26
CA SER A 47 -13.96 -2.12 -7.60
C SER A 47 -12.76 -1.64 -8.40
N GLN A 48 -11.78 -1.11 -7.69
CA GLN A 48 -10.49 -0.71 -8.24
C GLN A 48 -9.39 -1.40 -7.46
N ARG A 49 -8.42 -1.97 -8.18
CA ARG A 49 -7.22 -2.59 -7.62
C ARG A 49 -6.01 -1.98 -8.29
N GLN A 50 -5.09 -1.51 -7.47
CA GLN A 50 -3.88 -0.87 -7.95
C GLN A 50 -2.67 -1.48 -7.24
N THR A 51 -1.61 -1.71 -8.01
CA THR A 51 -0.30 -2.12 -7.50
C THR A 51 0.72 -1.16 -8.10
N ILE A 52 1.56 -0.59 -7.25
CA ILE A 52 2.70 0.22 -7.68
C ILE A 52 3.95 -0.48 -7.15
N THR A 53 4.82 -0.89 -8.04
CA THR A 53 6.09 -1.53 -7.68
C THR A 53 7.16 -0.46 -7.51
N ARG A 54 7.91 -0.52 -6.41
CA ARG A 54 8.95 0.45 -6.03
C ARG A 54 8.47 1.90 -6.11
N ALA A 55 7.35 2.20 -5.45
CA ALA A 55 6.78 3.55 -5.42
C ALA A 55 7.76 4.59 -4.85
N TYR A 56 8.62 4.18 -3.91
CA TYR A 56 9.74 5.00 -3.41
C TYR A 56 10.85 4.11 -2.82
N ALA A 57 12.06 4.68 -2.75
CA ALA A 57 13.22 4.07 -2.12
C ALA A 57 13.27 4.36 -0.61
N LEU A 58 13.80 3.42 0.15
CA LEU A 58 14.16 3.54 1.56
C LEU A 58 15.70 3.56 1.61
N GLY A 59 16.25 4.61 2.21
CA GLY A 59 17.70 4.84 2.31
C GLY A 59 18.37 4.04 3.41
#